data_AF-A0A974Z6V9-F1
#
_entry.id   AF-A0A974Z6V9-F1
#
_cell.length_a   1.000
_cell.length_b   1.000
_cell.length_c   1.000
_cell.angle_alpha   90.00
_cell.angle_beta   90.00
_cell.angle_gamma   90.00
#
_symmetry.space_group_name_H-M   'P 1'
#
loop_
_entity.id
_entity.type
_entity.pdbx_description
1 polymer ?
#
loop_
_entity_poly.entity_id
_entity_poly.type
_entity_poly.pdbx_seq_one_letter_code
_entity_poly.pdbx_strand_id
1 'polypeptide(L)'
;MEHPEPDARTLERALGEYVRAVAAAVGVPDESTTVEISDTATAYLGLPRRWPDRPDHDVMLVWNERRGWSLAVETDPATAPIVLAHQGGDVVPAPDAVARFVADTAAGSPPDQVPPGPVVDVTRRSLAERLRPYLRYAPGSRPPAGG
;
A
#
# COMPACT_ATOMS: atom_id res chain seq x y z
N MET A 1 -29.99 -4.33 1.67
CA MET A 1 -28.93 -3.37 2.03
C MET A 1 -28.08 -4.04 3.08
N GLU A 2 -27.02 -4.72 2.66
CA GLU A 2 -26.04 -5.29 3.57
C GLU A 2 -25.34 -4.16 4.30
N HIS A 3 -25.59 -4.07 5.61
CA HIS A 3 -24.77 -3.23 6.47
C HIS A 3 -23.39 -3.87 6.50
N PRO A 4 -22.30 -3.16 6.11
CA PRO A 4 -20.96 -3.70 6.34
C PRO A 4 -20.85 -4.03 7.82
N GLU A 5 -20.53 -5.29 8.12
CA GLU A 5 -20.30 -5.74 9.49
C GLU A 5 -19.37 -4.72 10.18
N PRO A 6 -19.57 -4.42 11.47
CA PRO A 6 -18.84 -3.37 12.20
C PRO A 6 -17.30 -3.45 12.06
N ASP A 7 -16.77 -4.61 11.69
CA ASP A 7 -15.37 -4.86 11.37
C ASP A 7 -14.92 -4.18 10.05
N ALA A 8 -15.74 -4.15 9.01
CA ALA A 8 -15.37 -3.63 7.69
C ALA A 8 -15.18 -2.10 7.70
N ARG A 9 -16.08 -1.35 8.36
CA ARG A 9 -15.90 0.12 8.52
C ARG A 9 -14.70 0.47 9.41
N THR A 10 -14.43 -0.36 10.41
CA THR A 10 -13.27 -0.16 11.29
C THR A 10 -11.97 -0.44 10.53
N LEU A 11 -11.96 -1.51 9.72
CA LEU A 11 -10.85 -1.85 8.83
C LEU A 11 -10.61 -0.75 7.79
N GLU A 12 -11.65 -0.28 7.12
CA GLU A 12 -11.57 0.81 6.13
C GLU A 12 -10.92 2.06 6.73
N ARG A 13 -11.39 2.50 7.90
CA ARG A 13 -10.81 3.66 8.60
C ARG A 13 -9.36 3.41 9.02
N ALA A 14 -9.06 2.25 9.59
CA ALA A 14 -7.72 1.94 10.09
C ALA A 14 -6.71 1.83 8.93
N LEU A 15 -7.14 1.24 7.82
CA LEU A 15 -6.38 1.17 6.58
C LEU A 15 -6.18 2.55 5.97
N GLY A 16 -7.22 3.39 5.93
CA GLY A 16 -7.13 4.78 5.47
C GLY A 16 -6.07 5.59 6.22
N GLU A 17 -6.06 5.53 7.56
CA GLU A 17 -5.05 6.24 8.36
C GLU A 17 -3.64 5.67 8.18
N TYR A 18 -3.52 4.36 8.04
CA TYR A 18 -2.23 3.73 7.73
C TYR A 18 -1.71 4.17 6.35
N VAL A 19 -2.56 4.18 5.34
CA VAL A 19 -2.19 4.58 3.97
C VAL A 19 -1.81 6.06 3.93
N ARG A 20 -2.45 6.93 4.70
CA ARG A 20 -2.02 8.32 4.89
C ARG A 20 -0.66 8.44 5.57
N ALA A 21 -0.40 7.63 6.59
CA ALA A 21 0.92 7.59 7.22
C ALA A 21 2.01 7.14 6.22
N VAL A 22 1.70 6.19 5.34
CA VAL A 22 2.57 5.77 4.23
C VAL A 22 2.74 6.90 3.21
N ALA A 23 1.68 7.57 2.81
CA ALA A 23 1.73 8.71 1.90
C ALA A 23 2.66 9.82 2.42
N ALA A 24 2.51 10.18 3.70
CA ALA A 24 3.37 11.15 4.37
C ALA A 24 4.85 10.70 4.40
N ALA A 25 5.12 9.42 4.67
CA ALA A 25 6.48 8.87 4.69
C ALA A 25 7.12 8.84 3.28
N VAL A 26 6.33 8.56 2.25
CA VAL A 26 6.77 8.56 0.84
C VAL A 26 6.90 9.99 0.28
N GLY A 27 6.22 10.97 0.90
CA GLY A 27 6.25 12.38 0.53
C GLY A 27 5.22 12.76 -0.55
N VAL A 28 4.06 12.12 -0.54
CA VAL A 28 2.95 12.37 -1.48
C VAL A 28 1.71 12.89 -0.74
N PRO A 29 0.86 13.68 -1.41
CA PRO A 29 -0.31 14.27 -0.76
C PRO A 29 -1.37 13.21 -0.43
N ASP A 30 -2.17 13.46 0.60
CA ASP A 30 -3.19 12.53 1.08
C ASP A 30 -4.26 12.24 0.01
N GLU A 31 -4.51 13.19 -0.88
CA GLU A 31 -5.45 13.07 -1.99
C GLU A 31 -4.99 12.06 -3.05
N SER A 32 -3.71 11.64 -3.03
CA SER A 32 -3.18 10.60 -3.91
C SER A 32 -3.43 9.18 -3.38
N THR A 33 -4.22 9.03 -2.31
CA THR A 33 -4.54 7.74 -1.69
C THR A 33 -5.99 7.32 -1.96
N THR A 34 -6.19 6.03 -2.24
CA THR A 34 -7.52 5.40 -2.34
C THR A 34 -7.53 4.11 -1.55
N VAL A 35 -8.62 3.85 -0.83
CA VAL A 35 -8.86 2.59 -0.11
C VAL A 35 -10.18 2.00 -0.59
N GLU A 36 -10.19 0.70 -0.81
CA GLU A 36 -11.38 -0.05 -1.21
C GLU A 36 -11.53 -1.31 -0.36
N ILE A 37 -12.74 -1.53 0.18
CA ILE A 37 -13.10 -2.74 0.91
C ILE A 37 -14.22 -3.44 0.15
N SER A 38 -13.88 -4.54 -0.51
CA SER A 38 -14.83 -5.40 -1.24
C SER A 38 -14.72 -6.86 -0.75
N ASP A 39 -14.68 -7.82 -1.66
CA ASP A 39 -14.26 -9.21 -1.39
C ASP A 39 -12.81 -9.27 -0.86
N THR A 40 -11.99 -8.27 -1.21
CA THR A 40 -10.61 -8.11 -0.75
C THR A 40 -10.38 -6.66 -0.33
N ALA A 41 -9.64 -6.40 0.76
CA ALA A 41 -9.22 -5.04 1.10
C ALA A 41 -7.97 -4.64 0.30
N THR A 42 -8.04 -3.48 -0.36
CA THR A 42 -6.96 -2.93 -1.18
C THR A 42 -6.75 -1.44 -0.90
N ALA A 43 -5.53 -0.98 -1.17
CA ALA A 43 -5.23 0.45 -1.18
C ALA A 43 -4.28 0.80 -2.32
N TYR A 44 -4.38 2.03 -2.79
CA TYR A 44 -3.61 2.56 -3.91
C TYR A 44 -3.04 3.90 -3.51
N LEU A 45 -1.80 4.14 -3.90
CA LEU A 45 -1.13 5.42 -3.72
C LEU A 45 -0.40 5.80 -5.01
N GLY A 46 -0.84 6.89 -5.64
CA GLY A 46 -0.15 7.47 -6.81
C GLY A 46 1.17 8.11 -6.40
N LEU A 47 2.24 7.86 -7.14
CA LEU A 47 3.55 8.46 -6.91
C LEU A 47 3.85 9.47 -8.02
N PRO A 48 4.38 10.68 -7.70
CA PRO A 48 4.75 11.70 -8.68
C PRO A 48 6.09 11.37 -9.35
N ARG A 49 6.29 10.10 -9.71
CA ARG A 49 7.52 9.59 -10.31
C ARG A 49 7.18 8.93 -11.64
N ARG A 50 8.07 9.13 -12.60
CA ARG A 50 8.03 8.44 -13.89
C ARG A 50 9.02 7.30 -13.89
N TRP A 51 8.62 6.16 -14.44
CA TRP A 51 9.53 5.03 -14.60
C TRP A 51 10.44 5.26 -15.81
N PRO A 52 11.77 5.13 -15.71
CA PRO A 52 12.69 5.43 -16.83
C PRO A 52 12.35 4.65 -18.12
N ASP A 53 11.97 3.37 -17.99
CA ASP A 53 11.63 2.52 -19.13
C ASP A 53 10.21 2.77 -19.67
N ARG A 54 9.38 3.51 -18.92
CA ARG A 54 7.99 3.86 -19.27
C ARG A 54 7.63 5.27 -18.76
N PRO A 55 8.16 6.33 -19.39
CA PRO A 55 8.03 7.69 -18.88
C PRO A 55 6.60 8.26 -18.98
N ASP A 56 5.75 7.64 -19.80
CA ASP A 56 4.35 8.05 -20.02
C ASP A 56 3.37 7.41 -19.03
N HIS A 57 3.84 6.52 -18.16
CA HIS A 57 3.01 5.80 -17.21
C HIS A 57 3.34 6.19 -15.77
N ASP A 58 2.30 6.45 -14.99
CA ASP A 58 2.44 6.80 -13.59
C ASP A 58 2.82 5.57 -12.76
N VAL A 59 3.69 5.78 -11.78
CA VAL A 59 4.05 4.74 -10.81
C VAL A 59 3.06 4.81 -9.64
N MET A 60 2.58 3.67 -9.20
CA MET A 60 1.70 3.54 -8.06
C MET A 60 2.20 2.50 -7.07
N LEU A 61 1.88 2.70 -5.81
CA LEU A 61 2.03 1.70 -4.77
C LEU A 61 0.66 1.05 -4.52
N VAL A 62 0.61 -0.28 -4.58
CA VAL A 62 -0.61 -1.06 -4.41
C VAL A 62 -0.46 -1.95 -3.19
N TRP A 63 -1.41 -1.84 -2.27
CA TRP A 63 -1.54 -2.72 -1.12
C TRP A 63 -2.66 -3.73 -1.33
N ASN A 64 -2.41 -4.97 -0.94
CA ASN A 64 -3.42 -6.01 -0.87
C ASN A 64 -3.35 -6.73 0.48
N GLU A 65 -4.50 -6.99 1.08
CA GLU A 65 -4.59 -7.62 2.41
C GLU A 65 -3.90 -8.99 2.53
N ARG A 66 -3.66 -9.67 1.41
CA ARG A 66 -2.99 -10.97 1.34
C ARG A 66 -1.53 -10.91 0.90
N ARG A 67 -1.10 -9.84 0.24
CA ARG A 67 0.25 -9.76 -0.37
C ARG A 67 1.08 -8.58 0.11
N GLY A 68 0.49 -7.66 0.87
CA GLY A 68 1.16 -6.44 1.31
C GLY A 68 1.36 -5.44 0.17
N TRP A 69 2.42 -4.66 0.28
CA TRP A 69 2.74 -3.59 -0.68
C TRP A 69 3.47 -4.10 -1.91
N SER A 70 3.14 -3.52 -3.05
CA SER A 70 3.79 -3.75 -4.34
C SER A 70 3.97 -2.41 -5.04
N LEU A 71 5.13 -2.19 -5.66
CA LEU A 71 5.33 -1.07 -6.56
C LEU A 71 4.93 -1.51 -7.97
N ALA A 72 4.06 -0.75 -8.63
CA ALA A 72 3.55 -1.06 -9.94
C ALA A 72 3.52 0.18 -10.85
N VAL A 73 3.47 -0.05 -12.15
CA VAL A 73 3.26 0.98 -13.17
C VAL A 73 1.83 0.87 -13.66
N GLU A 74 1.13 2.01 -13.71
CA GLU A 74 -0.20 2.09 -14.31
C GLU A 74 -0.13 1.71 -15.78
N THR A 75 -1.04 0.84 -16.19
CA THR A 75 -1.26 0.50 -17.60
C THR A 75 -2.60 1.08 -18.05
N ASP A 76 -2.98 0.86 -19.31
CA ASP A 76 -4.34 1.15 -19.76
C ASP A 76 -5.38 0.55 -18.78
N PRO A 77 -6.53 1.22 -18.57
CA PRO A 77 -7.57 0.76 -17.63
C PRO A 77 -8.09 -0.67 -17.89
N ALA A 78 -7.92 -1.18 -19.12
CA ALA A 78 -8.30 -2.53 -19.51
C ALA A 78 -7.23 -3.59 -19.20
N THR A 79 -6.04 -3.17 -18.74
CA THR A 79 -4.87 -4.03 -18.51
C THR A 79 -4.49 -3.99 -17.03
N ALA A 80 -4.03 -5.13 -16.50
CA ALA A 80 -3.53 -5.18 -15.13
C ALA A 80 -2.24 -4.37 -14.98
N PRO A 81 -2.05 -3.62 -13.87
CA PRO A 81 -0.81 -2.91 -13.59
C PRO A 81 0.40 -3.85 -13.64
N ILE A 82 1.52 -3.33 -14.12
CA ILE A 82 2.76 -4.10 -14.19
C ILE A 82 3.51 -3.93 -12.87
N VAL A 83 3.63 -5.00 -12.10
CA VAL A 83 4.35 -5.00 -10.82
C VAL A 83 5.86 -4.98 -11.07
N LEU A 84 6.53 -3.98 -10.48
CA LEU A 84 7.98 -3.78 -10.51
C LEU A 84 8.68 -4.46 -9.33
N ALA A 85 8.03 -4.53 -8.17
CA ALA A 85 8.55 -5.23 -7.00
C ALA A 85 7.45 -5.49 -5.97
N HIS A 86 7.64 -6.51 -5.14
CA HIS A 86 6.84 -6.76 -3.95
C HIS A 86 7.65 -6.44 -2.68
N GLN A 87 7.05 -5.72 -1.74
CA GLN A 87 7.57 -5.58 -0.40
C GLN A 87 7.25 -6.86 0.38
N GLY A 88 8.20 -7.80 0.39
CA GLY A 88 8.02 -9.10 1.03
C GLY A 88 7.97 -9.04 2.56
N GLY A 89 7.58 -10.18 3.16
CA GLY A 89 7.61 -10.41 4.60
C GLY A 89 6.33 -9.99 5.30
N ASP A 90 6.10 -8.69 5.42
CA ASP A 90 4.98 -8.17 6.20
C ASP A 90 3.92 -7.46 5.34
N VAL A 91 2.64 -7.76 5.62
CA VAL A 91 1.48 -7.11 4.99
C VAL A 91 1.28 -5.69 5.52
N VAL A 92 1.58 -5.40 6.78
CA VAL A 92 1.42 -4.05 7.37
C VAL A 92 2.76 -3.54 7.93
N PRO A 93 3.77 -3.34 7.06
CA PRO A 93 5.08 -2.84 7.47
C PRO A 93 5.00 -1.40 7.96
N ALA A 94 6.00 -0.95 8.71
CA ALA A 94 6.09 0.45 9.13
C ALA A 94 6.16 1.40 7.91
N PRO A 95 5.55 2.60 7.95
CA PRO A 95 5.56 3.55 6.84
C PRO A 95 6.95 3.88 6.29
N ASP A 96 7.94 4.06 7.18
CA ASP A 96 9.32 4.34 6.79
C ASP A 96 9.96 3.18 6.01
N ALA A 97 9.59 1.93 6.32
CA ALA A 97 10.05 0.76 5.59
C ALA A 97 9.46 0.71 4.18
N VAL A 98 8.20 1.14 4.01
CA VAL A 98 7.56 1.28 2.70
C VAL A 98 8.25 2.39 1.89
N ALA A 99 8.49 3.55 2.49
CA ALA A 99 9.19 4.65 1.83
C ALA A 99 10.59 4.25 1.37
N ARG A 100 11.33 3.53 2.21
CA ARG A 100 12.63 2.96 1.84
C ARG A 100 12.51 1.97 0.68
N PHE A 101 11.56 1.05 0.74
CA PHE A 101 11.30 0.10 -0.35
C PHE A 101 11.03 0.81 -1.69
N VAL A 102 10.22 1.87 -1.69
CA VAL A 102 9.97 2.70 -2.89
C VAL A 102 11.26 3.34 -3.40
N ALA A 103 12.05 3.94 -2.52
CA ALA A 103 13.31 4.58 -2.90
C ALA A 103 14.34 3.59 -3.45
N ASP A 104 14.52 2.45 -2.78
CA ASP A 104 15.46 1.40 -3.18
C ASP A 104 15.04 0.77 -4.53
N THR A 105 13.74 0.51 -4.72
CA THR A 105 13.23 -0.03 -6.00
C THR A 105 13.36 0.99 -7.12
N ALA A 106 13.08 2.27 -6.87
CA ALA A 106 13.20 3.33 -7.87
C ALA A 106 14.66 3.65 -8.25
N ALA A 107 15.62 3.35 -7.37
CA ALA A 107 17.05 3.50 -7.65
C ALA A 107 17.63 2.30 -8.41
N GLY A 108 16.98 1.13 -8.33
CA GLY A 108 17.39 -0.09 -9.01
C GLY A 108 16.71 -0.30 -10.36
N SER A 109 17.25 -1.23 -11.15
CA SER A 109 16.52 -1.83 -12.27
C SER A 109 15.77 -3.06 -11.74
N PRO A 110 14.43 -3.04 -11.67
CA PRO A 110 13.65 -4.22 -11.36
C PRO A 110 13.83 -5.27 -12.47
N PRO A 111 13.73 -6.57 -12.13
CA PRO A 111 13.80 -7.61 -13.13
C PRO A 111 12.64 -7.50 -14.13
N ASP A 112 12.86 -7.95 -15.37
CA ASP A 112 11.83 -7.96 -16.44
C ASP A 112 10.53 -8.67 -16.03
N GLN A 113 10.64 -9.64 -15.11
CA GLN A 113 9.51 -10.35 -14.53
C GLN A 113 9.67 -10.48 -13.02
N VAL A 114 8.68 -9.98 -12.29
CA VAL A 114 8.59 -10.15 -10.84
C VAL A 114 7.65 -11.32 -10.58
N PRO A 115 8.12 -12.39 -9.91
CA PRO A 115 7.23 -13.48 -9.52
C PRO A 115 6.19 -12.95 -8.53
N PRO A 116 4.95 -13.48 -8.55
CA PRO A 116 3.92 -13.05 -7.63
C PRO A 116 4.39 -13.25 -6.18
N GLY A 117 4.32 -12.20 -5.37
CA GLY A 117 4.71 -12.24 -3.96
C GLY A 117 3.93 -13.29 -3.17
N PRO A 118 4.49 -13.84 -2.08
CA PRO A 118 3.82 -14.88 -1.30
C PRO A 118 2.46 -14.39 -0.78
N VAL A 119 1.47 -15.29 -0.80
CA VAL A 119 0.17 -15.05 -0.17
C VAL A 119 0.31 -15.33 1.31
N VAL A 120 -0.01 -14.34 2.13
CA VAL A 120 -0.07 -14.46 3.58
C VAL A 120 -1.52 -14.69 3.98
N ASP A 121 -1.76 -15.74 4.77
CA ASP A 121 -3.08 -16.04 5.32
C ASP A 121 -3.30 -15.17 6.57
N VAL A 122 -3.84 -13.97 6.38
CA VAL A 122 -4.14 -13.03 7.46
C VAL A 122 -5.64 -12.76 7.49
N THR A 123 -6.26 -12.89 8.66
CA THR A 123 -7.67 -12.55 8.82
C THR A 123 -7.87 -11.02 8.85
N ARG A 124 -9.03 -10.55 8.37
CA ARG A 124 -9.40 -9.12 8.45
C ARG A 124 -9.41 -8.58 9.88
N ARG A 125 -9.75 -9.42 10.87
CA ARG A 125 -9.66 -9.06 12.29
C ARG A 125 -8.22 -8.82 12.71
N SER A 126 -7.30 -9.71 12.36
CA SER A 126 -5.87 -9.53 12.63
C SER A 126 -5.33 -8.28 11.95
N LEU A 127 -5.73 -7.99 10.70
CA LEU A 127 -5.35 -6.76 10.01
C LEU A 127 -5.87 -5.52 10.73
N ALA A 128 -7.15 -5.52 11.10
CA ALA A 128 -7.72 -4.42 11.87
C ALA A 128 -6.91 -4.20 13.15
N GLU A 129 -6.63 -5.25 13.94
CA GLU A 129 -5.83 -5.17 15.16
C GLU A 129 -4.42 -4.58 14.93
N ARG A 130 -3.76 -4.96 13.84
CA ARG A 130 -2.45 -4.45 13.45
C ARG A 130 -2.48 -2.98 12.98
N LEU A 131 -3.59 -2.55 12.39
CA LEU A 131 -3.79 -1.18 11.91
C LEU A 131 -4.31 -0.23 13.01
N ARG A 132 -4.82 -0.76 14.13
CA ARG A 132 -5.32 0.04 15.27
C ARG A 132 -4.38 1.14 15.78
N PRO A 133 -3.04 0.98 15.79
CA PRO A 133 -2.14 2.06 16.18
C PRO A 133 -2.31 3.34 15.34
N TYR A 134 -2.64 3.20 14.05
CA TYR A 134 -2.80 4.33 13.13
C TYR A 134 -4.12 5.08 13.33
N LEU A 135 -5.17 4.42 13.86
CA LEU A 135 -6.43 5.11 14.23
C LEU A 135 -6.25 6.16 15.34
N ARG A 136 -5.20 6.03 16.14
CA ARG A 136 -4.91 6.94 17.27
C ARG A 136 -3.95 8.06 16.87
N TYR A 137 -3.53 8.08 15.61
CA TYR A 137 -2.45 8.92 15.15
C TYR A 137 -3.02 10.18 14.49
N ALA A 138 -2.73 11.35 15.08
CA ALA A 138 -2.99 12.63 14.43
C ALA A 138 -1.88 12.89 13.38
N PRO A 139 -2.23 13.34 12.17
CA PRO A 139 -1.23 13.61 11.13
C PRO A 139 -0.21 14.66 11.61
N GLY A 140 1.06 14.25 11.78
CA GLY A 140 2.18 15.14 12.12
C GLY A 140 3.22 14.64 13.14
N SER A 141 3.08 13.44 13.72
CA SER A 141 4.05 12.87 14.67
C SER A 141 4.76 11.62 14.11
N ARG A 142 6.09 11.53 14.15
CA ARG A 142 6.82 10.38 13.61
C ARG A 142 6.21 9.01 14.03
N PRO A 143 5.93 8.07 13.10
CA PRO A 143 5.30 6.79 13.44
C PRO A 143 6.15 6.00 14.44
N PRO A 144 5.55 5.10 15.24
CA PRO A 144 6.32 4.22 16.10
C PRO A 144 7.25 3.36 15.23
N ALA A 145 8.54 3.36 15.55
CA ALA A 145 9.48 2.41 14.97
C ALA A 145 8.99 1.00 15.30
N GLY A 146 8.59 0.24 14.27
CA GLY A 146 8.20 -1.16 14.44
C GLY A 146 9.37 -1.92 15.08
N GLY A 147 9.10 -2.53 16.24
CA GLY A 147 10.05 -3.39 16.97
C GLY A 147 9.91 -4.84 16.59
#